data_AF-A0AAU7YUH7-F1
#
_entry.id   AF-A0AAU7YUH7-F1
#
_cell.length_a   1.000
_cell.length_b   1.000
_cell.length_c   1.000
_cell.angle_alpha   90.00
_cell.angle_beta   90.00
_cell.angle_gamma   90.00
#
_symmetry.space_group_name_H-M   'P 1'
#
loop_
_entity.id
_entity.type
_entity.pdbx_description
1 polymer ?
#
loop_
_entity_poly.entity_id
_entity_poly.type
_entity_poly.pdbx_seq_one_letter_code
_entity_poly.pdbx_strand_id
1 'polypeptide(L)'
;MSSKFGLIDDADDVVEHSEGKIDLSGFAPVQKRSPIDLAEVDAAAAPHGFVSREAAPVITEPATHGRRRRAVPSEPTRHLAVRMVQSQYDRFVGYADRYKLTYHDAITKLLDAAGE
;
A
#
# COMPACT_ATOMS: atom_id res chain seq x y z
N MET A 1 7.42 -54.43 13.96
CA MET A 1 6.56 -53.29 13.64
C MET A 1 7.29 -52.43 12.62
N SER A 2 6.67 -52.23 11.46
CA SER A 2 7.20 -51.55 10.28
C SER A 2 7.52 -50.09 10.58
N SER A 3 8.75 -49.67 10.28
CA SER A 3 9.14 -48.26 10.21
C SER A 3 8.45 -47.67 8.98
N LYS A 4 7.34 -46.97 9.24
CA LYS A 4 6.53 -46.26 8.26
C LYS A 4 7.22 -44.91 8.03
N PHE A 5 7.74 -44.71 6.83
CA PHE A 5 8.48 -43.54 6.33
C PHE A 5 10.02 -43.68 6.40
N GLY A 6 10.55 -44.47 5.47
CA GLY A 6 11.89 -44.28 4.95
C GLY A 6 11.82 -43.83 3.49
N LEU A 7 12.25 -42.59 3.21
CA LEU A 7 12.89 -42.13 1.98
C LEU A 7 13.33 -40.67 2.25
N ILE A 8 14.58 -40.44 2.67
CA ILE A 8 15.76 -40.16 1.83
C ILE A 8 15.64 -38.77 1.19
N ASP A 9 16.50 -37.90 1.72
CA ASP A 9 17.00 -36.63 1.21
C ASP A 9 17.57 -36.78 -0.20
N ASP A 10 17.75 -35.66 -0.92
CA ASP A 10 18.25 -35.51 -2.30
C ASP A 10 17.22 -35.59 -3.44
N ALA A 11 16.70 -34.43 -3.84
CA ALA A 11 16.96 -33.90 -5.18
C ALA A 11 16.42 -32.46 -5.28
N ASP A 12 17.25 -31.59 -5.86
CA ASP A 12 16.97 -30.19 -6.17
C ASP A 12 15.60 -29.98 -6.85
N ASP A 13 14.62 -29.48 -6.09
CA ASP A 13 13.40 -28.91 -6.66
C ASP A 13 13.72 -27.49 -7.15
N VAL A 14 14.21 -27.41 -8.39
CA VAL A 14 14.24 -26.17 -9.16
C VAL A 14 12.79 -25.73 -9.34
N VAL A 15 12.33 -24.82 -8.48
CA VAL A 15 11.05 -24.13 -8.67
C VAL A 15 11.21 -23.20 -9.86
N GLU A 16 10.94 -23.71 -11.07
CA GLU A 16 10.71 -22.88 -12.24
C GLU A 16 9.51 -21.97 -11.95
N HIS A 17 9.80 -20.69 -11.68
CA HIS A 17 8.79 -19.64 -11.78
C HIS A 17 8.40 -19.53 -13.25
N SER A 18 7.40 -20.30 -13.68
CA SER A 18 6.71 -20.03 -14.92
C SER A 18 6.12 -18.62 -14.80
N GLU A 19 6.76 -17.64 -15.42
CA GLU A 19 6.21 -16.31 -15.64
C GLU A 19 4.96 -16.46 -16.51
N GLY A 20 3.83 -16.79 -15.88
CA GLY A 20 2.53 -16.80 -16.50
C GLY A 20 2.21 -15.37 -16.91
N LYS A 21 2.59 -15.01 -18.14
CA LYS A 21 2.14 -13.76 -18.77
C LYS A 21 0.63 -13.80 -18.81
N ILE A 22 0.00 -13.01 -17.95
CA ILE A 22 -1.46 -12.85 -17.92
C ILE A 22 -1.84 -12.24 -19.26
N ASP A 23 -2.48 -13.04 -20.11
CA ASP A 23 -2.92 -12.59 -21.43
C ASP A 23 -4.19 -11.73 -21.27
N LEU A 24 -4.00 -10.41 -21.32
CA LEU A 24 -5.07 -9.41 -21.20
C LEU A 24 -5.71 -9.07 -22.56
N SER A 25 -5.30 -9.75 -23.65
CA SER A 25 -5.78 -9.49 -25.01
C SER A 25 -7.27 -9.78 -25.21
N GLY A 26 -7.89 -10.58 -24.33
CA GLY A 26 -9.31 -10.90 -24.37
C GLY A 26 -10.24 -9.83 -23.79
N PHE A 27 -9.71 -8.80 -23.11
CA PHE A 27 -10.54 -7.73 -22.57
C PHE A 27 -10.74 -6.63 -23.61
N ALA A 28 -11.99 -6.37 -23.97
CA ALA A 28 -12.34 -5.20 -24.77
C ALA A 28 -11.87 -3.92 -24.07
N PRO A 29 -11.36 -2.92 -24.82
CA PRO A 29 -10.91 -1.67 -24.24
C PRO A 29 -12.03 -1.03 -23.43
N VAL A 30 -11.75 -0.70 -22.16
CA VAL A 30 -12.72 -0.05 -21.27
C VAL A 30 -13.13 1.28 -21.89
N GLN A 31 -14.37 1.34 -22.39
CA GLN A 31 -14.96 2.56 -22.88
C GLN A 31 -15.08 3.55 -21.72
N LYS A 32 -14.48 4.73 -21.85
CA LYS A 32 -14.64 5.80 -20.87
C LYS A 32 -16.11 6.19 -20.87
N ARG A 33 -16.81 5.95 -19.77
CA ARG A 33 -18.18 6.43 -19.58
C ARG A 33 -18.16 7.96 -19.67
N SER A 34 -19.17 8.54 -20.32
CA SER A 34 -19.37 9.98 -20.29
C SER A 34 -19.48 10.46 -18.84
N PRO A 35 -19.04 11.69 -18.54
CA PRO A 35 -19.22 12.27 -17.22
C PRO A 35 -20.71 12.23 -16.87
N ILE A 36 -21.01 11.80 -15.64
CA ILE A 36 -22.38 11.73 -15.12
C ILE A 36 -22.87 13.17 -14.93
N ASP A 37 -24.02 13.51 -15.50
CA ASP A 37 -24.67 14.78 -15.22
C ASP A 37 -25.30 14.73 -13.83
N LEU A 38 -24.63 15.37 -12.86
CA LEU A 38 -25.04 15.36 -11.47
C LEU A 38 -26.37 16.11 -11.25
N ALA A 39 -26.69 17.08 -12.12
CA ALA A 39 -27.93 17.85 -11.99
C ALA A 39 -29.17 17.01 -12.32
N GLU A 40 -29.08 16.16 -13.34
CA GLU A 40 -30.15 15.22 -13.69
C GLU A 40 -30.35 14.15 -12.61
N VAL A 41 -29.25 13.65 -12.04
CA VAL A 41 -29.28 12.65 -10.96
C VAL A 41 -29.95 13.23 -9.71
N ASP A 42 -29.59 14.46 -9.32
CA ASP A 42 -30.21 15.12 -8.17
C ASP A 42 -31.70 15.44 -8.42
N ALA A 43 -32.08 15.83 -9.64
CA ALA A 43 -33.48 16.04 -10.01
C ALA A 43 -34.32 14.77 -9.92
N ALA A 44 -33.75 13.63 -10.33
CA ALA A 44 -34.40 12.32 -10.19
C ALA A 44 -34.45 11.82 -8.74
N ALA A 45 -33.50 12.22 -7.90
CA ALA A 45 -33.41 11.81 -6.49
C ALA A 45 -34.24 12.68 -5.52
N ALA A 46 -34.53 13.93 -5.90
CA ALA A 46 -35.38 14.86 -5.17
C ALA A 46 -36.76 14.31 -4.75
N PRO A 47 -37.55 13.63 -5.62
CA PRO A 47 -38.84 13.07 -5.23
C PRO A 47 -38.73 11.94 -4.18
N HIS A 48 -37.56 11.33 -4.04
CA HIS A 48 -37.28 10.30 -3.05
C HIS A 48 -36.67 10.86 -1.75
N GLY A 49 -36.61 12.19 -1.60
CA GLY A 49 -36.14 12.87 -0.39
C GLY A 49 -34.61 12.99 -0.28
N PHE A 50 -33.88 12.66 -1.34
CA PHE A 50 -32.44 12.87 -1.41
C PHE A 50 -32.16 14.25 -1.98
N VAL A 51 -31.78 15.19 -1.10
CA VAL A 51 -31.35 16.54 -1.46
C VAL A 51 -29.93 16.72 -0.94
N SER A 52 -28.98 16.93 -1.85
CA SER A 52 -27.58 17.22 -1.53
C SER A 52 -27.48 18.50 -0.68
N ARG A 53 -26.89 18.40 0.52
CA ARG A 53 -26.83 19.51 1.51
C ARG A 53 -25.64 20.45 1.33
N GLU A 54 -24.70 20.13 0.45
CA GLU A 54 -23.50 20.94 0.22
C GLU A 54 -23.30 21.10 -1.29
N ALA A 55 -23.31 22.36 -1.75
CA ALA A 55 -22.85 22.67 -3.10
C ALA A 55 -21.37 22.35 -3.17
N ALA A 56 -21.02 21.27 -3.89
CA ALA A 56 -19.62 20.95 -4.13
C ALA A 56 -18.95 22.17 -4.78
N PRO A 57 -17.81 22.66 -4.25
CA PRO A 57 -17.07 23.72 -4.92
C PRO A 57 -16.74 23.24 -6.34
N VAL A 58 -16.99 24.09 -7.33
CA VAL A 58 -16.60 23.86 -8.72
C VAL A 58 -15.07 23.87 -8.77
N ILE A 59 -14.47 22.71 -8.51
CA ILE A 59 -13.06 22.47 -8.76
C ILE A 59 -12.97 22.15 -10.26
N THR A 60 -12.49 23.10 -11.06
CA THR A 60 -12.23 22.99 -12.50
C THR A 60 -11.07 22.03 -12.83
N GLU A 61 -10.86 21.01 -12.02
CA GLU A 61 -9.89 19.95 -12.23
C GLU A 61 -10.53 18.61 -11.87
N PRO A 62 -10.26 17.51 -12.61
CA PRO A 62 -10.88 16.22 -12.35
C PRO A 62 -10.37 15.64 -11.03
N ALA A 63 -10.99 16.07 -9.92
CA ALA A 63 -10.83 15.53 -8.60
C ALA A 63 -11.41 14.11 -8.58
N THR A 64 -10.51 13.16 -8.81
CA THR A 64 -10.72 11.73 -8.55
C THR A 64 -10.79 11.52 -7.04
N HIS A 65 -11.89 11.95 -6.42
CA HIS A 65 -12.23 11.63 -5.04
C HIS A 65 -12.60 10.16 -4.93
N GLY A 66 -11.59 9.31 -4.76
CA GLY A 66 -11.80 7.87 -4.55
C GLY A 66 -10.53 7.06 -4.32
N ARG A 67 -9.34 7.60 -4.64
CA ARG A 67 -8.09 6.91 -4.35
C ARG A 67 -7.09 7.91 -3.78
N ARG A 68 -6.99 7.91 -2.45
CA ARG A 68 -5.99 8.66 -1.68
C ARG A 68 -4.62 8.44 -2.33
N ARG A 69 -4.14 9.42 -3.09
CA ARG A 69 -2.82 9.39 -3.72
C ARG A 69 -1.81 9.27 -2.58
N ARG A 70 -1.17 8.11 -2.44
CA ARG A 70 0.06 8.03 -1.66
C ARG A 70 1.02 8.98 -2.36
N ALA A 71 1.50 10.00 -1.66
CA ALA A 71 2.56 10.86 -2.16
C ALA A 71 3.66 9.92 -2.63
N VAL A 72 3.95 9.93 -3.93
CA VAL A 72 5.04 9.13 -4.49
C VAL A 72 6.30 9.76 -3.92
N PRO A 73 7.05 9.07 -3.04
CA PRO A 73 8.30 9.62 -2.55
C PRO A 73 9.19 9.87 -3.76
N SER A 74 9.73 11.09 -3.87
CA SER A 74 10.59 11.53 -4.98
C SER A 74 11.91 10.77 -5.03
N GLU A 75 12.27 10.11 -3.94
CA GLU A 75 13.51 9.38 -3.77
C GLU A 75 13.25 7.86 -3.69
N PRO A 76 14.11 7.04 -4.31
CA PRO A 76 14.00 5.59 -4.22
C PRO A 76 14.26 5.13 -2.79
N THR A 77 13.18 4.92 -2.02
CA THR A 77 13.27 4.37 -0.66
C THR A 77 13.51 2.86 -0.73
N ARG A 78 14.55 2.37 -0.05
CA ARG A 78 14.80 0.93 0.13
C ARG A 78 14.34 0.49 1.51
N HIS A 79 13.50 -0.53 1.57
CA HIS A 79 13.07 -1.13 2.84
C HIS A 79 14.06 -2.20 3.28
N LEU A 80 14.63 -2.05 4.48
CA LEU A 80 15.55 -3.00 5.08
C LEU A 80 14.91 -3.62 6.32
N ALA A 81 14.95 -4.94 6.41
CA ALA A 81 14.56 -5.67 7.61
C ALA A 81 15.81 -5.95 8.45
N VAL A 82 15.91 -5.33 9.63
CA VAL A 82 17.04 -5.51 10.54
C VAL A 82 16.60 -6.39 11.70
N ARG A 83 17.36 -7.45 11.97
CA ARG A 83 17.19 -8.28 13.17
C ARG A 83 18.14 -7.78 14.24
N MET A 84 17.59 -7.49 15.42
CA MET A 84 18.34 -6.97 16.55
C MET A 84 18.25 -7.95 17.71
N VAL A 85 19.25 -7.94 18.61
CA VAL A 85 19.14 -8.63 19.89
C VAL A 85 18.08 -7.93 20.74
N GLN A 86 17.28 -8.68 21.50
CA GLN A 86 16.15 -8.15 22.27
C GLN A 86 16.54 -6.94 23.15
N SER A 87 17.69 -7.03 23.84
CA SER A 87 18.18 -5.95 24.70
C SER A 87 18.49 -4.65 23.95
N GLN A 88 18.86 -4.72 22.66
CA GLN A 88 19.08 -3.55 21.81
C GLN A 88 17.75 -2.98 21.32
N TYR A 89 16.81 -3.85 20.98
CA TYR A 89 15.47 -3.44 20.57
C TYR A 89 14.75 -2.67 21.68
N ASP A 90 14.78 -3.17 22.92
CA ASP A 90 14.12 -2.51 24.06
C ASP A 90 14.70 -1.11 24.33
N ARG A 91 16.03 -0.95 24.18
CA ARG A 91 16.70 0.35 24.28
C ARG A 91 16.27 1.30 23.16
N PHE A 92 16.12 0.78 21.94
CA PHE A 92 15.67 1.55 20.78
C PHE A 92 14.22 2.02 20.95
N VAL A 93 13.31 1.15 21.39
CA VAL A 93 11.91 1.51 21.67
C VAL A 93 11.85 2.58 22.75
N GLY A 94 12.58 2.39 23.86
CA GLY A 94 12.65 3.40 24.93
C GLY A 94 13.22 4.75 24.48
N TYR A 95 14.15 4.75 23.52
CA TYR A 95 14.64 5.97 22.88
C TYR A 95 13.54 6.64 22.04
N ALA A 96 12.88 5.89 21.14
CA ALA A 96 11.83 6.43 20.29
C ALA A 96 10.67 7.03 21.11
N ASP A 97 10.27 6.34 22.18
CA ASP A 97 9.18 6.78 23.08
C ASP A 97 9.53 8.05 23.86
N ARG A 98 10.80 8.20 24.25
CA ARG A 98 11.29 9.38 24.98
C ARG A 98 11.24 10.63 24.11
N TYR A 99 11.58 10.50 22.83
CA TYR A 99 11.61 11.62 21.88
C TYR A 99 10.32 11.76 21.06
N LYS A 100 9.33 10.88 21.27
CA LYS A 100 8.05 10.86 20.53
C LYS A 100 8.25 10.82 19.01
N LEU A 101 9.23 10.03 18.58
CA LEU A 101 9.58 9.87 17.17
C LEU A 101 8.94 8.59 16.60
N THR A 102 8.70 8.60 15.28
CA THR A 102 8.44 7.34 14.58
C THR A 102 9.71 6.50 14.55
N TYR A 103 9.58 5.18 14.38
CA TYR A 103 10.75 4.30 14.31
C TYR A 103 11.68 4.68 13.15
N HIS A 104 11.11 5.13 12.03
CA HIS A 104 11.88 5.64 10.91
C HIS A 104 12.73 6.85 11.33
N ASP A 105 12.11 7.87 11.92
CA ASP A 105 12.80 9.11 12.28
C ASP A 105 13.81 8.90 13.42
N ALA A 106 13.52 7.98 14.34
CA ALA A 106 14.44 7.59 15.40
C ALA A 106 15.70 6.92 14.84
N ILE A 107 15.56 6.06 13.81
CA ILE A 107 16.70 5.44 13.13
C ILE A 107 17.51 6.49 12.37
N THR A 108 16.84 7.35 11.59
CA THR A 108 17.52 8.44 10.85
C THR A 108 18.34 9.31 11.79
N LYS A 109 17.74 9.76 12.90
CA LYS A 109 18.44 10.58 13.90
C LYS A 109 19.61 9.87 14.57
N LEU A 110 19.51 8.56 14.82
CA LEU A 110 20.61 7.76 15.35
C LEU A 110 21.76 7.61 14.36
N LEU A 111 21.44 7.44 13.07
CA LEU A 111 22.45 7.32 12.02
C LEU A 111 23.14 8.67 11.77
N ASP A 112 22.39 9.77 11.76
CA ASP A 112 22.94 11.12 11.61
C ASP A 112 23.90 11.45 12.77
N ALA A 113 23.52 11.11 14.01
CA ALA A 113 24.35 11.33 15.20
C ALA A 113 25.59 10.41 15.29
N ALA A 114 25.60 9.27 14.59
CA ALA A 114 26.74 8.35 14.55
C ALA A 114 27.71 8.65 13.40
N GLY A 115 27.31 9.53 12.46
CA GLY A 115 28.13 9.97 11.35
C GLY A 115 29.02 11.20 11.63
N GLU A 116 28.83 11.87 12.78
CA GLU A 116 29.72 12.90 13.34
C GLU A 116 30.81 12.28 14.23
#